data_AF-A0A7W1CBJ0-F1
#
_entry.id   AF-A0A7W1CBJ0-F1
#
_cell.length_a   1.000
_cell.length_b   1.000
_cell.length_c   1.000
_cell.angle_alpha   90.00
_cell.angle_beta   90.00
_cell.angle_gamma   90.00
#
_symmetry.space_group_name_H-M   'P 1'
#
loop_
_entity.id
_entity.type
_entity.pdbx_description
1 polymer ?
#
loop_
_entity_poly.entity_id
_entity_poly.type
_entity_poly.pdbx_seq_one_letter_code
_entity_poly.pdbx_strand_id
1 'polypeptide(L)'
;MIGISEKQNTTINKLTDYDFNLGIAGYKYSDLFDAVKLREIAENFYGEVKKENPILHDALTKYIANRGAGYERRVESKILTDSAAYLSEFIARMFDINREREDLQRAIGEQDPIWKYKFFVQRRAIKKFTAENLADFNEAELTLALEEFKYAAFDQTLIYDEELAIAFITQKLTEAEEALTKNLEITTEIQETLNKISTAYDDLKDKTFGRVFSRFVLETEETGDLLQVKAVLLLLEAWSAIQFFKQKKRWHSFKTPHGLDYQNLVHLIHPREDVPELLRGASEDMRRRVGFKLTDDRGTMRDALYEVDYCLICHEREKDSCSTGLHEKDGSVKKNPLGIKLEGCPLDEKISEMHLLKRHGDSIASLALVTIDNPMCAGTGHRICNDCMKGCIFQKQDPVNIPLAETATLTDVLNLPYGFEIYSLLTRWNPLNARRPYALPYNGKNVLVVGLGPAGYTLAHYLLNEGFGVVGVDGLKIEPLPEDWTGENGKSCPKPIKHIEEITDDLDERILSGFGGVSEYGITVRWDKNFLTMLQLLLTRRKRFRAYGGVRFGGTFTIEDAWAFGFDHIAIATGAGRPTIVKMKNN
;
A
#
# COMPACT_ATOMS: atom_id res chain seq x y z
N MET A 1 23.79 3.68 -50.48
CA MET A 1 22.33 3.47 -50.36
C MET A 1 21.94 2.11 -49.74
N ILE A 2 22.86 1.34 -49.14
CA ILE A 2 22.52 -0.01 -48.62
C ILE A 2 22.42 -0.06 -47.07
N GLY A 3 22.93 0.95 -46.35
CA GLY A 3 22.93 0.98 -44.87
C GLY A 3 21.71 1.62 -44.17
N ILE A 4 20.72 2.12 -44.92
CA ILE A 4 19.51 2.76 -44.34
C ILE A 4 18.34 1.75 -44.23
N SER A 5 18.30 0.75 -45.12
CA SER A 5 17.22 -0.24 -45.19
C SER A 5 17.26 -1.26 -44.05
N GLU A 6 18.43 -1.66 -43.56
CA GLU A 6 18.53 -2.68 -42.50
C GLU A 6 18.15 -2.15 -41.11
N LYS A 7 18.52 -0.90 -40.77
CA LYS A 7 18.07 -0.26 -39.52
C LYS A 7 16.56 -0.01 -39.50
N GLN A 8 15.98 0.43 -40.63
CA GLN A 8 14.52 0.58 -40.72
C GLN A 8 13.79 -0.77 -40.60
N ASN A 9 14.29 -1.84 -41.23
CA ASN A 9 13.67 -3.17 -41.11
C ASN A 9 13.82 -3.79 -39.71
N THR A 10 14.91 -3.56 -38.98
CA THR A 10 15.06 -4.05 -37.59
C THR A 10 14.23 -3.25 -36.61
N THR A 11 14.09 -1.93 -36.79
CA THR A 11 13.21 -1.10 -35.96
C THR A 11 11.74 -1.40 -36.22
N ILE A 12 11.31 -1.57 -37.48
CA ILE A 12 9.91 -1.93 -37.80
C ILE A 12 9.54 -3.32 -37.27
N ASN A 13 10.44 -4.31 -37.35
CA ASN A 13 10.21 -5.65 -36.79
C ASN A 13 10.16 -5.68 -35.24
N LYS A 14 10.93 -4.83 -34.55
CA LYS A 14 10.84 -4.68 -33.08
C LYS A 14 9.54 -4.00 -32.64
N LEU A 15 9.07 -3.01 -33.40
CA LEU A 15 7.84 -2.26 -33.10
C LEU A 15 6.57 -3.12 -33.22
N THR A 16 6.56 -4.15 -34.06
CA THR A 16 5.45 -5.11 -34.15
C THR A 16 5.45 -6.18 -33.06
N ASP A 17 6.56 -6.33 -32.33
CA ASP A 17 6.74 -7.41 -31.33
C ASP A 17 6.17 -7.03 -29.95
N TYR A 18 6.00 -5.73 -29.66
CA TYR A 18 5.48 -5.25 -28.38
C TYR A 18 3.95 -5.18 -28.31
N ASP A 19 3.26 -5.22 -29.46
CA ASP A 19 1.80 -5.03 -29.55
C ASP A 19 1.05 -6.37 -29.52
N PHE A 20 1.01 -6.99 -28.34
CA PHE A 20 0.33 -8.27 -28.10
C PHE A 20 -1.19 -8.09 -27.91
N ASN A 21 -1.96 -9.16 -28.14
CA ASN A 21 -3.39 -9.17 -27.83
C ASN A 21 -3.59 -9.20 -26.32
N LEU A 22 -4.47 -8.35 -25.80
CA LEU A 22 -4.85 -8.39 -24.39
C LEU A 22 -5.78 -9.59 -24.15
N GLY A 23 -5.90 -10.03 -22.89
CA GLY A 23 -6.85 -11.08 -22.50
C GLY A 23 -8.32 -10.66 -22.55
N ILE A 24 -8.62 -9.48 -23.09
CA ILE A 24 -9.96 -9.01 -23.44
C ILE A 24 -10.12 -8.99 -24.96
N ALA A 25 -11.21 -9.57 -25.47
CA ALA A 25 -11.39 -9.79 -26.89
C ALA A 25 -11.41 -8.48 -27.71
N GLY A 26 -10.66 -8.46 -28.82
CA GLY A 26 -10.68 -7.36 -29.78
C GLY A 26 -9.78 -6.17 -29.45
N TYR A 27 -8.97 -6.25 -28.40
CA TYR A 27 -8.03 -5.19 -28.01
C TYR A 27 -6.59 -5.69 -27.96
N LYS A 28 -5.66 -4.78 -28.27
CA LYS A 28 -4.22 -4.98 -28.18
C LYS A 28 -3.59 -4.02 -27.18
N TYR A 29 -2.35 -4.29 -26.79
CA TYR A 29 -1.62 -3.45 -25.86
C TYR A 29 -1.50 -1.98 -26.31
N SER A 30 -1.30 -1.72 -27.61
CA SER A 30 -1.25 -0.36 -28.16
C SER A 30 -2.57 0.42 -27.99
N ASP A 31 -3.72 -0.26 -27.92
CA ASP A 31 -5.03 0.37 -27.68
C ASP A 31 -5.10 1.05 -26.30
N LEU A 32 -4.27 0.62 -25.34
CA LEU A 32 -4.18 1.25 -24.01
C LEU A 32 -3.58 2.67 -24.05
N PHE A 33 -3.10 3.13 -25.21
CA PHE A 33 -2.55 4.48 -25.41
C PHE A 33 -3.44 5.36 -26.31
N ASP A 34 -4.59 4.86 -26.76
CA ASP A 34 -5.56 5.59 -27.58
C ASP A 34 -6.82 5.96 -26.77
N ALA A 35 -7.17 7.25 -26.75
CA ALA A 35 -8.27 7.77 -25.95
C ALA A 35 -9.66 7.22 -26.36
N VAL A 36 -9.87 6.93 -27.66
CA VAL A 36 -11.14 6.35 -28.13
C VAL A 36 -11.23 4.91 -27.67
N LYS A 37 -10.13 4.16 -27.78
CA LYS A 37 -10.07 2.78 -27.30
C LYS A 37 -10.22 2.65 -25.79
N LEU A 38 -9.61 3.54 -25.01
CA LEU A 38 -9.80 3.59 -23.56
C LEU A 38 -11.28 3.77 -23.18
N ARG A 39 -12.04 4.58 -23.93
CA ARG A 39 -13.48 4.69 -23.76
C ARG A 39 -14.21 3.38 -24.07
N GLU A 40 -13.91 2.74 -25.21
CA GLU A 40 -14.52 1.46 -25.59
C GLU A 40 -14.26 0.37 -24.53
N ILE A 41 -13.03 0.33 -23.97
CA ILE A 41 -12.66 -0.59 -22.89
C ILE A 41 -13.44 -0.29 -21.61
N ALA A 42 -13.65 0.98 -21.25
CA ALA A 42 -14.50 1.35 -20.11
C ALA A 42 -15.95 0.90 -20.31
N GLU A 43 -16.52 1.09 -21.51
CA GLU A 43 -17.86 0.63 -21.87
C GLU A 43 -17.97 -0.90 -21.79
N ASN A 44 -16.92 -1.63 -22.19
CA ASN A 44 -16.85 -3.08 -22.03
C ASN A 44 -16.86 -3.50 -20.55
N PHE A 45 -16.04 -2.86 -19.71
CA PHE A 45 -16.04 -3.10 -18.26
C PHE A 45 -17.42 -2.90 -17.63
N TYR A 46 -18.10 -1.78 -17.91
CA TYR A 46 -19.46 -1.57 -17.39
C TYR A 46 -20.44 -2.63 -17.92
N GLY A 47 -20.30 -3.04 -19.17
CA GLY A 47 -21.09 -4.12 -19.76
C GLY A 47 -20.90 -5.47 -19.05
N GLU A 48 -19.71 -5.75 -18.53
CA GLU A 48 -19.46 -6.94 -17.72
C GLU A 48 -20.06 -6.85 -16.33
N VAL A 49 -19.88 -5.71 -15.64
CA VAL A 49 -20.54 -5.47 -14.34
C VAL A 49 -22.05 -5.63 -14.48
N LYS A 50 -22.64 -5.20 -15.60
CA LYS A 50 -24.08 -5.37 -15.87
C LYS A 50 -24.51 -6.84 -15.95
N LYS A 51 -23.68 -7.71 -16.52
CA LYS A 51 -24.00 -9.14 -16.67
C LYS A 51 -23.96 -9.86 -15.32
N GLU A 52 -22.95 -9.57 -14.51
CA GLU A 52 -22.73 -10.23 -13.22
C GLU A 52 -23.58 -9.62 -12.09
N ASN A 53 -23.74 -8.29 -12.09
CA ASN A 53 -24.45 -7.55 -11.04
C ASN A 53 -25.17 -6.31 -11.59
N PRO A 54 -26.40 -6.47 -12.13
CA PRO A 54 -27.18 -5.37 -12.70
C PRO A 54 -27.45 -4.22 -11.73
N ILE A 55 -27.61 -4.51 -10.44
CA ILE A 55 -27.88 -3.50 -9.40
C ILE A 55 -26.65 -2.62 -9.20
N LEU A 56 -25.46 -3.22 -9.06
CA LEU A 56 -24.21 -2.49 -8.93
C LEU A 56 -23.90 -1.69 -10.19
N HIS A 57 -24.13 -2.26 -11.38
CA HIS A 57 -24.00 -1.54 -12.65
C HIS A 57 -24.85 -0.27 -12.67
N ASP A 58 -26.13 -0.35 -12.28
CA ASP A 58 -27.02 0.80 -12.29
C ASP A 58 -26.59 1.87 -11.28
N ALA A 59 -26.06 1.46 -10.13
CA ALA A 59 -25.50 2.38 -9.14
C ALA A 59 -24.22 3.06 -9.66
N LEU A 60 -23.28 2.28 -10.20
CA LEU A 60 -22.01 2.75 -10.74
C LEU A 60 -22.23 3.69 -11.92
N THR A 61 -23.04 3.31 -12.91
CA THR A 61 -23.30 4.15 -14.09
C THR A 61 -23.97 5.48 -13.74
N LYS A 62 -24.90 5.50 -12.78
CA LYS A 62 -25.46 6.76 -12.24
C LYS A 62 -24.40 7.59 -11.53
N TYR A 63 -23.53 6.96 -10.75
CA TYR A 63 -22.43 7.63 -10.05
C TYR A 63 -21.45 8.30 -11.04
N ILE A 64 -21.05 7.57 -12.09
CA ILE A 64 -20.21 8.11 -13.18
C ILE A 64 -20.94 9.22 -13.95
N ALA A 65 -22.21 9.03 -14.31
CA ALA A 65 -22.98 10.03 -15.06
C ALA A 65 -23.14 11.36 -14.29
N ASN A 66 -23.25 11.29 -12.96
CA ASN A 66 -23.32 12.46 -12.09
C ASN A 66 -21.94 13.02 -11.70
N ARG A 67 -20.85 12.47 -12.26
CA ARG A 67 -19.46 12.85 -11.93
C ARG A 67 -19.16 12.79 -10.42
N GLY A 68 -19.79 11.83 -9.73
CA GLY A 68 -19.68 11.65 -8.28
C GLY A 68 -20.47 12.64 -7.43
N ALA A 69 -21.24 13.56 -8.03
CA ALA A 69 -22.05 14.52 -7.29
C ALA A 69 -23.36 13.89 -6.76
N GLY A 70 -23.81 14.36 -5.59
CA GLY A 70 -25.13 14.02 -5.03
C GLY A 70 -25.20 12.69 -4.28
N TYR A 71 -24.07 12.12 -3.88
CA TYR A 71 -24.00 10.89 -3.09
C TYR A 71 -23.61 11.18 -1.64
N GLU A 72 -24.24 10.48 -0.70
CA GLU A 72 -23.71 10.35 0.65
C GLU A 72 -22.39 9.58 0.60
N ARG A 73 -21.40 9.99 1.40
CA ARG A 73 -20.05 9.39 1.38
C ARG A 73 -20.09 7.88 1.52
N ARG A 74 -20.89 7.36 2.47
CA ARG A 74 -21.02 5.92 2.68
C ARG A 74 -21.54 5.17 1.44
N VAL A 75 -22.47 5.77 0.69
CA VAL A 75 -23.01 5.18 -0.53
C VAL A 75 -21.98 5.20 -1.64
N GLU A 76 -21.27 6.32 -1.81
CA GLU A 76 -20.13 6.44 -2.73
C GLU A 76 -19.07 5.38 -2.43
N SER A 77 -18.58 5.30 -1.19
CA SER A 77 -17.59 4.31 -0.75
C SER A 77 -18.03 2.90 -1.11
N LYS A 78 -19.29 2.55 -0.84
CA LYS A 78 -19.81 1.21 -1.15
C LYS A 78 -19.84 0.91 -2.65
N ILE A 79 -20.30 1.86 -3.48
CA ILE A 79 -20.30 1.70 -4.94
C ILE A 79 -18.86 1.46 -5.43
N LEU A 80 -17.91 2.24 -4.92
CA LEU A 80 -16.51 2.15 -5.31
C LEU A 80 -15.86 0.85 -4.85
N THR A 81 -16.00 0.46 -3.59
CA THR A 81 -15.39 -0.78 -3.06
C THR A 81 -15.96 -2.02 -3.73
N ASP A 82 -17.29 -2.06 -3.95
CA ASP A 82 -17.94 -3.20 -4.61
C ASP A 82 -17.49 -3.29 -6.09
N SER A 83 -17.38 -2.15 -6.78
CA SER A 83 -16.96 -2.11 -8.19
C SER A 83 -15.47 -2.37 -8.40
N ALA A 84 -14.63 -2.04 -7.41
CA ALA A 84 -13.18 -2.23 -7.49
C ALA A 84 -12.75 -3.69 -7.58
N ALA A 85 -13.50 -4.61 -6.95
CA ALA A 85 -13.26 -6.05 -7.09
C ALA A 85 -13.43 -6.52 -8.55
N TYR A 86 -14.51 -6.09 -9.22
CA TYR A 86 -14.72 -6.37 -10.64
C TYR A 86 -13.64 -5.74 -11.53
N LEU A 87 -13.23 -4.51 -11.22
CA LEU A 87 -12.18 -3.83 -11.97
C LEU A 87 -10.84 -4.58 -11.86
N SER A 88 -10.51 -5.06 -10.67
CA SER A 88 -9.29 -5.83 -10.46
C SER A 88 -9.27 -7.12 -11.28
N GLU A 89 -10.36 -7.90 -11.26
CA GLU A 89 -10.47 -9.12 -12.08
C GLU A 89 -10.39 -8.81 -13.57
N PHE A 90 -11.07 -7.75 -14.02
CA PHE A 90 -11.01 -7.30 -15.40
C PHE A 90 -9.59 -6.95 -15.86
N ILE A 91 -8.83 -6.23 -15.02
CA ILE A 91 -7.42 -5.88 -15.28
C ILE A 91 -6.54 -7.12 -15.25
N ALA A 92 -6.72 -8.02 -14.27
CA ALA A 92 -5.92 -9.23 -14.17
C ALA A 92 -6.10 -10.13 -15.40
N ARG A 93 -7.33 -10.26 -15.90
CA ARG A 93 -7.60 -10.94 -17.18
C ARG A 93 -7.01 -10.17 -18.37
N MET A 94 -7.10 -8.84 -18.40
CA MET A 94 -6.54 -8.03 -19.49
C MET A 94 -5.05 -8.30 -19.73
N PHE A 95 -4.27 -8.50 -18.66
CA PHE A 95 -2.82 -8.78 -18.73
C PHE A 95 -2.45 -10.26 -18.59
N ASP A 96 -3.45 -11.16 -18.49
CA ASP A 96 -3.26 -12.61 -18.26
C ASP A 96 -2.46 -12.94 -16.98
N ILE A 97 -2.84 -12.31 -15.86
CA ILE A 97 -2.17 -12.45 -14.54
C ILE A 97 -3.13 -12.88 -13.42
N ASN A 98 -4.24 -13.55 -13.76
CA ASN A 98 -5.24 -13.98 -12.76
C ASN A 98 -4.61 -14.84 -11.67
N ARG A 99 -3.72 -15.75 -12.05
CA ARG A 99 -3.03 -16.63 -11.12
C ARG A 99 -2.15 -15.83 -10.14
N GLU A 100 -1.33 -14.91 -10.62
CA GLU A 100 -0.44 -14.10 -9.79
C GLU A 100 -1.22 -13.18 -8.85
N ARG A 101 -2.34 -12.63 -9.33
CA ARG A 101 -3.29 -11.89 -8.46
C ARG A 101 -3.86 -12.79 -7.36
N GLU A 102 -4.35 -13.98 -7.70
CA GLU A 102 -4.92 -14.93 -6.74
C GLU A 102 -3.88 -15.44 -5.73
N ASP A 103 -2.64 -15.69 -6.18
CA ASP A 103 -1.53 -16.09 -5.33
C ASP A 103 -1.16 -14.97 -4.34
N LEU A 104 -1.13 -13.70 -4.78
CA LEU A 104 -0.95 -12.55 -3.89
C LEU A 104 -2.11 -12.40 -2.90
N GLN A 105 -3.36 -12.55 -3.36
CA GLN A 105 -4.53 -12.50 -2.51
C GLN A 105 -4.48 -13.60 -1.43
N ARG A 106 -4.08 -14.81 -1.80
CA ARG A 106 -3.89 -15.93 -0.88
C ARG A 106 -2.77 -15.64 0.13
N ALA A 107 -1.61 -15.16 -0.33
CA ALA A 107 -0.49 -14.83 0.55
C ALA A 107 -0.85 -13.76 1.60
N ILE A 108 -1.67 -12.77 1.22
CA ILE A 108 -2.20 -11.78 2.17
C ILE A 108 -3.17 -12.44 3.15
N GLY A 109 -4.15 -13.21 2.66
CA GLY A 109 -5.13 -13.90 3.51
C GLY A 109 -4.53 -14.94 4.45
N GLU A 110 -3.42 -15.57 4.07
CA GLU A 110 -2.65 -16.48 4.91
C GLU A 110 -2.11 -15.80 6.19
N GLN A 111 -2.02 -14.46 6.23
CA GLN A 111 -1.61 -13.73 7.44
C GLN A 111 -2.76 -13.48 8.42
N ASP A 112 -4.03 -13.67 8.03
CA ASP A 112 -5.21 -13.41 8.88
C ASP A 112 -5.18 -14.06 10.28
N PRO A 113 -4.66 -15.29 10.46
CA PRO A 113 -4.55 -15.87 11.79
C PRO A 113 -3.78 -15.00 12.78
N ILE A 114 -2.77 -14.26 12.32
CA ILE A 114 -1.93 -13.39 13.18
C ILE A 114 -2.79 -12.31 13.84
N TRP A 115 -3.75 -11.75 13.11
CA TRP A 115 -4.62 -10.70 13.62
C TRP A 115 -5.61 -11.25 14.65
N LYS A 116 -6.21 -12.42 14.39
CA LYS A 116 -7.03 -13.13 15.38
C LYS A 116 -6.22 -13.48 16.64
N TYR A 117 -5.00 -13.95 16.46
CA TYR A 117 -4.09 -14.29 17.55
C TYR A 117 -3.68 -13.06 18.37
N LYS A 118 -3.44 -11.91 17.73
CA LYS A 118 -3.21 -10.63 18.42
C LYS A 118 -4.38 -10.27 19.35
N PHE A 119 -5.62 -10.41 18.88
CA PHE A 119 -6.80 -10.21 19.73
C PHE A 119 -6.86 -11.23 20.86
N PHE A 120 -6.57 -12.50 20.59
CA PHE A 120 -6.47 -13.55 21.61
C PHE A 120 -5.46 -13.18 22.71
N VAL A 121 -4.25 -12.74 22.35
CA VAL A 121 -3.22 -12.32 23.30
C VAL A 121 -3.73 -11.15 24.15
N GLN A 122 -4.22 -10.08 23.51
CA GLN A 122 -4.62 -8.84 24.19
C GLN A 122 -5.88 -8.99 25.05
N ARG A 123 -6.82 -9.88 24.66
CA ARG A 123 -8.12 -10.00 25.30
C ARG A 123 -8.24 -11.21 26.22
N ARG A 124 -7.41 -12.24 26.06
CA ARG A 124 -7.41 -13.45 26.88
C ARG A 124 -6.11 -13.63 27.63
N ALA A 125 -5.01 -13.88 26.93
CA ALA A 125 -3.74 -14.27 27.54
C ALA A 125 -3.27 -13.27 28.62
N ILE A 126 -3.07 -12.01 28.25
CA ILE A 126 -2.54 -10.98 29.17
C ILE A 126 -3.58 -10.43 30.16
N LYS A 127 -4.85 -10.80 30.00
CA LYS A 127 -5.90 -10.48 30.97
C LYS A 127 -6.02 -11.55 32.05
N LYS A 128 -5.77 -12.80 31.69
CA LYS A 128 -5.85 -13.96 32.59
C LYS A 128 -4.57 -14.12 33.41
N PHE A 129 -3.43 -13.96 32.75
CA PHE A 129 -2.12 -14.12 33.37
C PHE A 129 -1.48 -12.75 33.64
N THR A 130 -0.96 -12.57 34.84
CA THR A 130 -0.16 -11.40 35.26
C THR A 130 1.31 -11.79 35.33
N ALA A 131 2.22 -10.82 35.35
CA ALA A 131 3.64 -11.12 35.49
C ALA A 131 3.97 -11.91 36.78
N GLU A 132 3.15 -11.76 37.83
CA GLU A 132 3.31 -12.42 39.13
C GLU A 132 2.89 -13.89 39.09
N ASN A 133 1.71 -14.21 38.55
CA ASN A 133 1.21 -15.59 38.50
C ASN A 133 1.92 -16.44 37.44
N LEU A 134 2.62 -15.81 36.49
CA LEU A 134 3.47 -16.50 35.53
C LEU A 134 4.79 -17.01 36.12
N ALA A 135 5.17 -16.60 37.34
CA ALA A 135 6.37 -17.10 38.00
C ALA A 135 6.30 -18.61 38.31
N ASP A 136 5.09 -19.14 38.45
CA ASP A 136 4.83 -20.57 38.71
C ASP A 136 4.97 -21.44 37.44
N PHE A 137 5.06 -20.81 36.25
CA PHE A 137 5.16 -21.51 34.97
C PHE A 137 6.60 -21.55 34.46
N ASN A 138 7.02 -22.72 33.99
CA ASN A 138 8.31 -22.89 33.32
C ASN A 138 8.18 -22.62 31.82
N GLU A 139 8.79 -21.52 31.35
CA GLU A 139 8.80 -21.12 29.92
C GLU A 139 9.29 -22.23 28.99
N ALA A 140 10.34 -22.96 29.38
CA ALA A 140 10.91 -24.03 28.56
C ALA A 140 9.98 -25.25 28.49
N GLU A 141 9.30 -25.57 29.59
CA GLU A 141 8.29 -26.63 29.64
C GLU A 141 7.11 -26.31 28.71
N LEU A 142 6.56 -25.09 28.81
CA LEU A 142 5.44 -24.66 27.96
C LEU A 142 5.84 -24.60 26.48
N THR A 143 7.06 -24.14 26.18
CA THR A 143 7.56 -24.10 24.79
C THR A 143 7.69 -25.50 24.22
N LEU A 144 8.26 -26.45 24.97
CA LEU A 144 8.39 -27.84 24.53
C LEU A 144 7.01 -28.50 24.38
N ALA A 145 6.08 -28.27 25.30
CA ALA A 145 4.70 -28.77 25.19
C ALA A 145 4.00 -28.25 23.94
N LEU A 146 4.16 -26.96 23.63
CA LEU A 146 3.57 -26.35 22.44
C LEU A 146 4.21 -26.87 21.14
N GLU A 147 5.53 -27.08 21.12
CA GLU A 147 6.23 -27.68 20.00
C GLU A 147 5.80 -29.14 19.76
N GLU A 148 5.76 -29.96 20.81
CA GLU A 148 5.27 -31.34 20.73
C GLU A 148 3.83 -31.40 20.17
N PHE A 149 2.94 -30.55 20.69
CA PHE A 149 1.56 -30.45 20.20
C PHE A 149 1.50 -30.03 18.73
N LYS A 150 2.23 -28.96 18.36
CA LYS A 150 2.30 -28.47 16.98
C LYS A 150 2.72 -29.59 16.03
N TYR A 151 3.78 -30.33 16.33
CA TYR A 151 4.28 -31.39 15.44
C TYR A 151 3.34 -32.59 15.35
N ALA A 152 2.60 -32.92 16.42
CA ALA A 152 1.69 -34.06 16.41
C ALA A 152 0.32 -33.74 15.79
N ALA A 153 -0.23 -32.54 16.05
CA ALA A 153 -1.59 -32.17 15.65
C ALA A 153 -1.65 -31.25 14.40
N PHE A 154 -0.59 -30.49 14.12
CA PHE A 154 -0.60 -29.43 13.11
C PHE A 154 0.69 -29.40 12.27
N ASP A 155 1.14 -30.55 11.79
CA ASP A 155 2.34 -30.70 10.96
C ASP A 155 2.29 -29.86 9.67
N GLN A 156 1.10 -29.55 9.14
CA GLN A 156 0.93 -28.63 8.02
C GLN A 156 1.45 -27.21 8.29
N THR A 157 1.64 -26.83 9.56
CA THR A 157 2.18 -25.51 9.93
C THR A 157 3.71 -25.43 9.84
N LEU A 158 4.39 -26.52 9.50
CA LEU A 158 5.86 -26.56 9.39
C LEU A 158 6.43 -25.65 8.30
N ILE A 159 5.61 -25.26 7.32
CA ILE A 159 6.00 -24.32 6.25
C ILE A 159 5.95 -22.86 6.71
N TYR A 160 5.28 -22.57 7.84
CA TYR A 160 5.10 -21.21 8.35
C TYR A 160 6.25 -20.83 9.29
N ASP A 161 6.49 -19.52 9.41
CA ASP A 161 7.27 -19.00 10.53
C ASP A 161 6.54 -19.23 11.86
N GLU A 162 7.28 -19.12 12.96
CA GLU A 162 6.79 -19.46 14.29
C GLU A 162 5.57 -18.63 14.72
N GLU A 163 5.50 -17.35 14.35
CA GLU A 163 4.36 -16.48 14.70
C GLU A 163 3.10 -16.97 13.99
N LEU A 164 3.18 -17.16 12.68
CA LEU A 164 2.05 -17.59 11.87
C LEU A 164 1.59 -19.02 12.23
N ALA A 165 2.52 -19.94 12.52
CA ALA A 165 2.18 -21.30 12.95
C ALA A 165 1.35 -21.30 14.25
N ILE A 166 1.80 -20.56 15.27
CA ILE A 166 1.07 -20.48 16.55
C ILE A 166 -0.26 -19.76 16.37
N ALA A 167 -0.28 -18.70 15.55
CA ALA A 167 -1.50 -17.97 15.26
C ALA A 167 -2.56 -18.84 14.56
N PHE A 168 -2.14 -19.65 13.59
CA PHE A 168 -2.99 -20.61 12.88
C PHE A 168 -3.59 -21.65 13.83
N ILE A 169 -2.75 -22.27 14.68
CA ILE A 169 -3.20 -23.25 15.68
C ILE A 169 -4.21 -22.60 16.63
N THR A 170 -3.90 -21.41 17.13
CA THR A 170 -4.78 -20.67 18.03
C THR A 170 -6.12 -20.37 17.39
N GLN A 171 -6.13 -19.93 16.12
CA GLN A 171 -7.36 -19.69 15.38
C GLN A 171 -8.23 -20.95 15.33
N LYS A 172 -7.68 -22.10 14.90
CA LYS A 172 -8.44 -23.35 14.80
C LYS A 172 -9.02 -23.80 16.15
N LEU A 173 -8.26 -23.64 17.23
CA LEU A 173 -8.73 -23.94 18.57
C LEU A 173 -9.83 -22.98 19.05
N THR A 174 -9.72 -21.68 18.76
CA THR A 174 -10.78 -20.71 19.12
C THR A 174 -12.06 -20.91 18.32
N GLU A 175 -11.96 -21.30 17.05
CA GLU A 175 -13.12 -21.66 16.21
C GLU A 175 -13.84 -22.88 16.79
N ALA A 176 -13.08 -23.90 17.22
CA ALA A 176 -13.64 -25.08 17.89
C ALA A 176 -14.28 -24.75 19.25
N GLU A 177 -13.62 -23.94 20.08
CA GLU A 177 -14.17 -23.48 21.37
C GLU A 177 -15.48 -22.70 21.17
N GLU A 178 -15.52 -21.80 20.20
CA GLU A 178 -16.72 -21.00 19.91
C GLU A 178 -17.89 -21.87 19.47
N ALA A 179 -17.66 -22.83 18.58
CA ALA A 179 -18.71 -23.73 18.10
C ALA A 179 -19.26 -24.62 19.22
N LEU A 180 -18.39 -25.18 20.06
CA LEU A 180 -18.80 -26.00 21.21
C LEU A 180 -19.53 -25.16 22.27
N THR A 181 -19.04 -23.96 22.58
CA THR A 181 -19.63 -23.09 23.63
C THR A 181 -21.00 -22.55 23.21
N LYS A 182 -21.16 -22.18 21.94
CA LYS A 182 -22.40 -21.60 21.40
C LYS A 182 -23.36 -22.65 20.82
N ASN A 183 -23.03 -23.94 20.92
CA ASN A 183 -23.76 -25.05 20.30
C ASN A 183 -24.04 -24.80 18.80
N LEU A 184 -23.03 -24.32 18.08
CA LEU A 184 -23.10 -24.14 16.63
C LEU A 184 -22.89 -25.48 15.92
N GLU A 185 -23.20 -25.51 14.62
CA GLU A 185 -22.92 -26.66 13.77
C GLU A 185 -21.42 -26.96 13.75
N ILE A 186 -21.05 -28.20 14.09
CA ILE A 186 -19.67 -28.68 14.04
C ILE A 186 -19.33 -29.04 12.60
N THR A 187 -18.56 -28.18 11.94
CA THR A 187 -18.09 -28.41 10.58
C THR A 187 -17.02 -29.50 10.54
N THR A 188 -16.75 -30.05 9.35
CA THR A 188 -15.69 -31.05 9.15
C THR A 188 -14.32 -30.58 9.64
N GLU A 189 -13.97 -29.31 9.41
CA GLU A 189 -12.71 -28.73 9.87
C GLU A 189 -12.61 -28.65 11.40
N ILE A 190 -13.72 -28.33 12.07
CA ILE A 190 -13.77 -28.29 13.53
C ILE A 190 -13.64 -29.72 14.06
N GLN A 191 -14.39 -30.69 13.51
CA GLN A 191 -14.27 -32.08 13.93
C GLN A 191 -12.85 -32.62 13.73
N GLU A 192 -12.18 -32.29 12.62
CA GLU A 192 -10.78 -32.64 12.38
C GLU A 192 -9.87 -32.05 13.45
N THR A 193 -10.10 -30.79 13.83
CA THR A 193 -9.36 -30.12 14.92
C THR A 193 -9.56 -30.84 16.25
N LEU A 194 -10.78 -31.24 16.59
CA LEU A 194 -11.08 -31.99 17.82
C LEU A 194 -10.37 -33.37 17.84
N ASN A 195 -10.44 -34.09 16.71
CA ASN A 195 -9.76 -35.38 16.55
C ASN A 195 -8.24 -35.23 16.70
N LYS A 196 -7.64 -34.19 16.09
CA LYS A 196 -6.22 -33.88 16.21
C LYS A 196 -5.77 -33.66 17.65
N ILE A 197 -6.59 -33.00 18.48
CA ILE A 197 -6.28 -32.81 19.90
C ILE A 197 -6.27 -34.16 20.64
N SER A 198 -7.32 -34.97 20.45
CA SER A 198 -7.44 -36.28 21.10
C SER A 198 -6.27 -37.19 20.71
N THR A 199 -5.97 -37.30 19.41
CA THR A 199 -4.87 -38.13 18.91
C THR A 199 -3.51 -37.64 19.43
N ALA A 200 -3.27 -36.33 19.42
CA ALA A 200 -2.03 -35.77 19.95
C ALA A 200 -1.87 -36.04 21.45
N TYR A 201 -2.94 -36.00 22.25
CA TYR A 201 -2.87 -36.37 23.65
C TYR A 201 -2.53 -37.86 23.83
N ASP A 202 -3.20 -38.76 23.10
CA ASP A 202 -2.96 -40.19 23.20
C ASP A 202 -1.50 -40.56 22.87
N ASP A 203 -0.93 -39.92 21.84
CA ASP A 203 0.45 -40.15 21.39
C ASP A 203 1.51 -39.50 22.32
N LEU A 204 1.14 -38.44 23.04
CA LEU A 204 2.07 -37.62 23.82
C LEU A 204 1.77 -37.60 25.32
N LYS A 205 0.86 -38.45 25.82
CA LYS A 205 0.44 -38.49 27.23
C LYS A 205 1.59 -38.59 28.23
N ASP A 206 2.64 -39.31 27.86
CA ASP A 206 3.84 -39.54 28.69
C ASP A 206 4.95 -38.49 28.44
N LYS A 207 4.73 -37.56 27.51
CA LYS A 207 5.67 -36.48 27.18
C LYS A 207 5.34 -35.17 27.89
N THR A 208 5.98 -34.07 27.48
CA THR A 208 5.81 -32.77 28.14
C THR A 208 4.44 -32.18 27.85
N PHE A 209 3.95 -32.30 26.61
CA PHE A 209 2.59 -31.92 26.25
C PHE A 209 1.55 -32.65 27.12
N GLY A 210 1.61 -33.99 27.21
CA GLY A 210 0.65 -34.77 27.98
C GLY A 210 0.58 -34.37 29.46
N ARG A 211 1.73 -34.09 30.09
CA ARG A 211 1.81 -33.59 31.48
C ARG A 211 1.19 -32.20 31.64
N VAL A 212 1.55 -31.26 30.76
CA VAL A 212 1.03 -29.89 30.81
C VAL A 212 -0.46 -29.85 30.48
N PHE A 213 -0.90 -30.61 29.48
CA PHE A 213 -2.31 -30.78 29.12
C PHE A 213 -3.11 -31.33 30.30
N SER A 214 -2.64 -32.40 30.94
CA SER A 214 -3.33 -32.99 32.10
C SER A 214 -3.43 -32.00 33.28
N ARG A 215 -2.40 -31.16 33.50
CA ARG A 215 -2.47 -30.06 34.49
C ARG A 215 -3.60 -29.10 34.16
N PHE A 216 -3.68 -28.60 32.93
CA PHE A 216 -4.72 -27.64 32.53
C PHE A 216 -6.13 -28.23 32.43
N VAL A 217 -6.25 -29.54 32.17
CA VAL A 217 -7.52 -30.27 32.28
C VAL A 217 -8.04 -30.21 33.71
N LEU A 218 -7.20 -30.41 34.72
CA LEU A 218 -7.61 -30.34 36.13
C LEU A 218 -8.02 -28.92 36.59
N GLU A 219 -7.53 -27.89 35.91
CA GLU A 219 -7.88 -26.49 36.16
C GLU A 219 -9.16 -26.04 35.43
N THR A 220 -9.74 -26.89 34.57
CA THR A 220 -10.89 -26.56 33.73
C THR A 220 -12.13 -27.33 34.18
N GLU A 221 -13.25 -26.64 34.41
CA GLU A 221 -14.51 -27.24 34.89
C GLU A 221 -15.40 -27.83 33.78
N GLU A 222 -14.98 -27.73 32.51
CA GLU A 222 -15.75 -28.22 31.37
C GLU A 222 -15.68 -29.75 31.20
N THR A 223 -16.44 -30.29 30.24
CA THR A 223 -16.46 -31.73 29.95
C THR A 223 -16.35 -32.01 28.45
N GLY A 224 -16.02 -33.25 28.10
CA GLY A 224 -15.97 -33.71 26.70
C GLY A 224 -14.92 -32.97 25.87
N ASP A 225 -15.24 -32.70 24.61
CA ASP A 225 -14.31 -32.03 23.68
C ASP A 225 -13.98 -30.59 24.09
N LEU A 226 -14.93 -29.89 24.73
CA LEU A 226 -14.70 -28.52 25.18
C LEU A 226 -13.62 -28.44 26.26
N LEU A 227 -13.57 -29.44 27.14
CA LEU A 227 -12.51 -29.57 28.14
C LEU A 227 -11.12 -29.68 27.48
N GLN A 228 -11.02 -30.53 26.46
CA GLN A 228 -9.75 -30.73 25.74
C GLN A 228 -9.30 -29.46 25.03
N VAL A 229 -10.21 -28.79 24.29
CA VAL A 229 -9.92 -27.54 23.59
C VAL A 229 -9.47 -26.47 24.57
N LYS A 230 -10.18 -26.27 25.69
CA LYS A 230 -9.82 -25.27 26.70
C LYS A 230 -8.48 -25.56 27.38
N ALA A 231 -8.14 -26.83 27.60
CA ALA A 231 -6.83 -27.19 28.15
C ALA A 231 -5.66 -26.81 27.22
N VAL A 232 -5.81 -27.01 25.90
CA VAL A 232 -4.79 -26.55 24.92
C VAL A 232 -4.78 -25.03 24.81
N LEU A 233 -5.94 -24.38 24.82
CA LEU A 233 -6.01 -22.91 24.81
C LEU A 233 -5.36 -22.31 26.05
N LEU A 234 -5.48 -22.94 27.23
CA LEU A 234 -4.78 -22.54 28.46
C LEU A 234 -3.25 -22.60 28.31
N LEU A 235 -2.73 -23.65 27.66
CA LEU A 235 -1.31 -23.74 27.30
C LEU A 235 -0.88 -22.56 26.43
N LEU A 236 -1.65 -22.24 25.38
CA LEU A 236 -1.39 -21.08 24.53
C LEU A 236 -1.50 -19.76 25.31
N GLU A 237 -2.55 -19.56 26.11
CA GLU A 237 -2.73 -18.36 26.93
C GLU A 237 -1.52 -18.13 27.86
N ALA A 238 -1.08 -19.16 28.59
CA ALA A 238 0.05 -19.08 29.49
C ALA A 238 1.37 -18.81 28.74
N TRP A 239 1.63 -19.55 27.66
CA TRP A 239 2.84 -19.38 26.86
C TRP A 239 2.89 -17.98 26.23
N SER A 240 1.81 -17.53 25.59
CA SER A 240 1.71 -16.22 24.96
C SER A 240 1.89 -15.08 25.96
N ALA A 241 1.32 -15.20 27.16
CA ALA A 241 1.47 -14.18 28.20
C ALA A 241 2.92 -14.07 28.68
N ILE A 242 3.63 -15.19 28.87
CA ILE A 242 5.07 -15.18 29.20
C ILE A 242 5.86 -14.47 28.10
N GLN A 243 5.63 -14.83 26.84
CA GLN A 243 6.36 -14.23 25.72
C GLN A 243 6.08 -12.73 25.57
N PHE A 244 4.83 -12.32 25.79
CA PHE A 244 4.41 -10.92 25.76
C PHE A 244 5.11 -10.10 26.86
N PHE A 245 5.03 -10.52 28.12
CA PHE A 245 5.60 -9.75 29.23
C PHE A 245 7.13 -9.74 29.23
N LYS A 246 7.79 -10.81 28.76
CA LYS A 246 9.25 -10.86 28.63
C LYS A 246 9.78 -10.05 27.44
N GLN A 247 8.93 -9.69 26.48
CA GLN A 247 9.27 -8.89 25.29
C GLN A 247 10.45 -9.45 24.48
N LYS A 248 10.68 -10.77 24.51
CA LYS A 248 11.78 -11.43 23.78
C LYS A 248 11.51 -11.53 22.28
N LYS A 249 10.24 -11.68 21.90
CA LYS A 249 9.80 -11.86 20.51
C LYS A 249 9.24 -10.54 19.98
N ARG A 250 9.73 -10.11 18.82
CA ARG A 250 9.27 -8.89 18.12
C ARG A 250 8.12 -9.20 17.15
N TRP A 251 7.12 -9.94 17.64
CA TRP A 251 5.97 -10.38 16.84
C TRP A 251 4.92 -9.28 16.73
N HIS A 252 4.29 -9.17 15.56
CA HIS A 252 3.18 -8.25 15.32
C HIS A 252 1.98 -8.57 16.21
N SER A 253 1.76 -9.85 16.53
CA SER A 253 0.73 -10.31 17.46
C SER A 253 0.95 -9.84 18.92
N PHE A 254 2.18 -9.46 19.29
CA PHE A 254 2.52 -8.91 20.61
C PHE A 254 2.66 -7.40 20.60
N LYS A 255 2.64 -6.76 19.43
CA LYS A 255 2.77 -5.30 19.32
C LYS A 255 1.53 -4.60 19.86
N THR A 256 1.74 -3.66 20.79
CA THR A 256 0.72 -2.74 21.29
C THR A 256 1.07 -1.32 20.84
N PRO A 257 0.07 -0.50 20.42
CA PRO A 257 0.32 0.90 20.11
C PRO A 257 0.83 1.65 21.34
N HIS A 258 1.88 2.45 21.21
CA HIS A 258 2.41 3.24 22.32
C HIS A 258 1.49 4.42 22.59
N GLY A 259 1.40 4.83 23.86
CA GLY A 259 0.74 6.08 24.23
C GLY A 259 1.54 7.28 23.73
N LEU A 260 0.85 8.30 23.20
CA LEU A 260 1.51 9.53 22.78
C LEU A 260 1.75 10.45 23.97
N ASP A 261 3.02 10.71 24.28
CA ASP A 261 3.44 11.78 25.18
C ASP A 261 4.05 12.93 24.36
N TYR A 262 3.29 14.01 24.20
CA TYR A 262 3.74 15.18 23.43
C TYR A 262 4.93 15.92 24.05
N GLN A 263 5.26 15.66 25.32
CA GLN A 263 6.47 16.18 25.97
C GLN A 263 7.68 15.24 25.78
N ASN A 264 7.46 14.02 25.29
CA ASN A 264 8.49 12.98 25.15
C ASN A 264 8.30 12.13 23.88
N LEU A 265 7.95 12.75 22.74
CA LEU A 265 7.74 12.04 21.47
C LEU A 265 9.00 11.41 20.89
N VAL A 266 10.17 11.90 21.31
CA VAL A 266 11.47 11.36 20.91
C VAL A 266 12.17 10.87 22.16
N HIS A 267 12.36 9.55 22.25
CA HIS A 267 13.08 8.95 23.37
C HIS A 267 14.56 9.31 23.29
N LEU A 268 14.98 10.19 24.19
CA LEU A 268 16.37 10.62 24.34
C LEU A 268 16.98 9.99 25.59
N ILE A 269 18.24 9.58 25.47
CA ILE A 269 19.07 9.10 26.57
C ILE A 269 20.24 10.06 26.79
N HIS A 270 20.70 10.10 28.04
CA HIS A 270 21.92 10.79 28.47
C HIS A 270 23.01 9.74 28.70
N PRO A 271 23.86 9.44 27.68
CA PRO A 271 24.78 8.31 27.77
C PRO A 271 25.99 8.57 28.67
N ARG A 272 26.16 9.80 29.14
CA ARG A 272 27.28 10.25 29.95
C ARG A 272 26.79 11.15 31.07
N GLU A 273 26.97 10.73 32.31
CA GLU A 273 26.62 11.55 33.48
C GLU A 273 27.52 12.79 33.61
N ASP A 274 28.77 12.69 33.14
CA ASP A 274 29.74 13.78 33.20
C ASP A 274 29.54 14.86 32.12
N VAL A 275 28.64 14.62 31.15
CA VAL A 275 28.22 15.59 30.14
C VAL A 275 26.68 15.55 30.01
N PRO A 276 25.94 16.15 30.97
CA PRO A 276 24.48 16.08 31.00
C PRO A 276 23.79 16.64 29.75
N GLU A 277 24.43 17.56 29.02
CA GLU A 277 23.89 18.16 27.79
C GLU A 277 23.98 17.21 26.58
N LEU A 278 24.73 16.10 26.69
CA LEU A 278 24.84 15.11 25.63
C LEU A 278 23.55 14.28 25.55
N LEU A 279 22.79 14.52 24.49
CA LEU A 279 21.56 13.80 24.17
C LEU A 279 21.78 12.92 22.94
N ARG A 280 21.25 11.68 22.97
CA ARG A 280 21.15 10.82 21.78
C ARG A 280 19.91 9.93 21.86
N GLY A 281 19.50 9.33 20.74
CA GLY A 281 18.51 8.24 20.77
C GLY A 281 19.07 6.95 21.38
N ALA A 282 18.19 6.01 21.71
CA ALA A 282 18.59 4.67 22.16
C ALA A 282 19.43 3.96 21.08
N SER A 283 20.32 3.06 21.49
CA SER A 283 21.32 2.50 20.55
C SER A 283 20.67 1.62 19.49
N GLU A 284 19.60 0.94 19.87
CA GLU A 284 18.70 0.12 19.06
C GLU A 284 17.91 0.92 18.01
N ASP A 285 17.66 2.21 18.26
CA ASP A 285 16.94 3.10 17.34
C ASP A 285 17.89 3.87 16.40
N MET A 286 19.18 3.86 16.71
CA MET A 286 20.18 4.57 15.91
C MET A 286 20.44 3.86 14.58
N ARG A 287 20.12 4.54 13.49
CA ARG A 287 20.48 4.10 12.13
C ARG A 287 21.80 4.75 11.69
N ARG A 288 22.76 3.94 11.26
CA ARG A 288 24.01 4.44 10.67
C ARG A 288 23.75 4.92 9.25
N ARG A 289 24.22 6.13 8.92
CA ARG A 289 24.20 6.64 7.54
C ARG A 289 25.45 6.15 6.83
N VAL A 290 25.34 5.03 6.10
CA VAL A 290 26.44 4.42 5.37
C VAL A 290 26.05 4.31 3.89
N GLY A 291 26.89 4.85 3.02
CA GLY A 291 26.69 4.80 1.57
C GLY A 291 25.48 5.60 1.08
N PHE A 292 25.11 5.35 -0.17
CA PHE A 292 23.99 5.99 -0.86
C PHE A 292 22.94 4.98 -1.38
N LYS A 293 23.06 3.71 -1.00
CA LYS A 293 22.01 2.69 -1.23
C LYS A 293 20.72 3.06 -0.51
N LEU A 294 19.60 2.49 -0.95
CA LEU A 294 18.34 2.60 -0.22
C LEU A 294 18.52 2.04 1.20
N THR A 295 18.22 2.87 2.21
CA THR A 295 18.41 2.54 3.64
C THR A 295 17.10 2.23 4.38
N ASP A 296 15.98 2.29 3.67
CA ASP A 296 14.65 1.94 4.17
C ASP A 296 13.94 1.14 3.09
N ASP A 297 13.76 -0.15 3.34
CA ASP A 297 13.19 -1.12 2.42
C ASP A 297 11.65 -1.10 2.39
N ARG A 298 11.01 -0.14 3.11
CA ARG A 298 9.55 -0.01 3.24
C ARG A 298 8.89 -1.13 4.04
N GLY A 299 9.65 -1.83 4.89
CA GLY A 299 9.12 -2.89 5.74
C GLY A 299 8.62 -4.11 4.96
N THR A 300 8.07 -5.07 5.67
CA THR A 300 7.53 -6.31 5.10
C THR A 300 6.04 -6.19 4.77
N MET A 301 5.50 -7.14 4.01
CA MET A 301 4.05 -7.27 3.82
C MET A 301 3.31 -7.31 5.16
N ARG A 302 3.83 -8.05 6.15
CA ARG A 302 3.24 -8.15 7.49
C ARG A 302 3.23 -6.80 8.22
N ASP A 303 4.23 -5.95 8.03
CA ASP A 303 4.25 -4.59 8.60
C ASP A 303 3.12 -3.73 8.04
N ALA A 304 2.88 -3.78 6.72
CA ALA A 304 1.78 -3.05 6.11
C ALA A 304 0.41 -3.63 6.53
N LEU A 305 0.27 -4.95 6.55
CA LEU A 305 -0.97 -5.61 6.95
C LEU A 305 -1.31 -5.38 8.43
N TYR A 306 -0.31 -5.25 9.31
CA TYR A 306 -0.53 -4.83 10.69
C TYR A 306 -1.21 -3.46 10.78
N GLU A 307 -0.79 -2.49 9.96
CA GLU A 307 -1.39 -1.16 9.93
C GLU A 307 -2.81 -1.19 9.32
N VAL A 308 -3.02 -2.06 8.32
CA VAL A 308 -4.35 -2.32 7.74
C VAL A 308 -5.30 -2.95 8.76
N ASP A 309 -4.87 -3.95 9.52
CA ASP A 309 -5.63 -4.57 10.62
C ASP A 309 -5.93 -3.58 11.74
N TYR A 310 -4.91 -2.81 12.16
CA TYR A 310 -5.04 -1.82 13.22
C TYR A 310 -6.03 -0.68 12.86
N CYS A 311 -6.18 -0.39 11.57
CA CYS A 311 -7.16 0.58 11.09
C CYS A 311 -8.60 0.18 11.43
N LEU A 312 -9.39 1.14 11.92
CA LEU A 312 -10.80 0.94 12.26
C LEU A 312 -11.74 0.96 11.04
N ILE A 313 -11.24 1.22 9.83
CA ILE A 313 -12.02 1.35 8.59
C ILE A 313 -13.20 2.31 8.80
N CYS A 314 -12.89 3.59 9.02
CA CYS A 314 -13.84 4.54 9.60
C CYS A 314 -14.92 5.07 8.62
N HIS A 315 -14.75 4.89 7.30
CA HIS A 315 -15.65 5.46 6.29
C HIS A 315 -17.10 4.99 6.46
N GLU A 316 -17.34 3.74 6.91
CA GLU A 316 -18.69 3.21 7.14
C GLU A 316 -19.49 3.97 8.21
N ARG A 317 -18.78 4.72 9.07
CA ARG A 317 -19.33 5.50 10.18
C ARG A 317 -19.17 7.00 9.98
N GLU A 318 -18.69 7.44 8.81
CA GLU A 318 -18.41 8.84 8.48
C GLU A 318 -17.45 9.50 9.49
N LYS A 319 -16.44 8.74 9.93
CA LYS A 319 -15.42 9.17 10.91
C LYS A 319 -14.00 9.00 10.38
N ASP A 320 -13.85 9.01 9.07
CA ASP A 320 -12.62 8.91 8.29
C ASP A 320 -11.79 10.20 8.35
N SER A 321 -11.47 10.65 9.55
CA SER A 321 -10.72 11.88 9.79
C SER A 321 -9.30 11.87 9.25
N CYS A 322 -8.74 10.70 8.95
CA CYS A 322 -7.48 10.58 8.23
C CYS A 322 -7.57 11.07 6.78
N SER A 323 -8.75 10.98 6.16
CA SER A 323 -9.02 11.55 4.85
C SER A 323 -9.46 13.01 5.02
N THR A 324 -10.49 13.24 5.84
CA THR A 324 -11.27 14.49 5.80
C THR A 324 -10.97 15.47 6.94
N GLY A 325 -10.05 15.12 7.84
CA GLY A 325 -9.63 15.96 8.96
C GLY A 325 -10.46 15.79 10.24
N LEU A 326 -9.86 16.20 11.36
CA LEU A 326 -10.53 16.30 12.65
C LEU A 326 -11.03 17.72 12.88
N HIS A 327 -12.30 17.85 13.24
CA HIS A 327 -12.96 19.15 13.41
C HIS A 327 -13.47 19.33 14.84
N GLU A 328 -13.46 20.57 15.32
CA GLU A 328 -14.12 21.00 16.55
C GLU A 328 -15.63 21.11 16.34
N LYS A 329 -16.40 21.28 17.42
CA LYS A 329 -17.87 21.39 17.35
C LYS A 329 -18.36 22.60 16.53
N ASP A 330 -17.52 23.63 16.42
CA ASP A 330 -17.80 24.83 15.62
C ASP A 330 -17.45 24.66 14.13
N GLY A 331 -16.94 23.48 13.74
CA GLY A 331 -16.52 23.17 12.37
C GLY A 331 -15.11 23.62 12.02
N SER A 332 -14.37 24.24 12.94
CA SER A 332 -12.96 24.59 12.70
C SER A 332 -12.06 23.35 12.76
N VAL A 333 -10.97 23.35 11.99
CA VAL A 333 -9.99 22.24 12.02
C VAL A 333 -9.29 22.21 13.38
N LYS A 334 -9.33 21.04 14.02
CA LYS A 334 -8.70 20.78 15.30
C LYS A 334 -7.17 20.88 15.20
N LYS A 335 -6.54 21.24 16.32
CA LYS A 335 -5.08 21.22 16.47
C LYS A 335 -4.64 20.21 17.52
N ASN A 336 -3.49 19.58 17.30
CA ASN A 336 -2.86 18.75 18.34
C ASN A 336 -2.14 19.63 19.39
N PRO A 337 -1.62 19.04 20.48
CA PRO A 337 -0.90 19.79 21.52
C PRO A 337 0.34 20.56 21.06
N LEU A 338 0.88 20.28 19.87
CA LEU A 338 1.99 21.04 19.25
C LEU A 338 1.48 22.21 18.38
N GLY A 339 0.17 22.43 18.30
CA GLY A 339 -0.44 23.47 17.48
C GLY A 339 -0.57 23.11 15.99
N ILE A 340 -0.27 21.87 15.60
CA ILE A 340 -0.39 21.41 14.21
C ILE A 340 -1.86 21.12 13.91
N LYS A 341 -2.36 21.64 12.79
CA LYS A 341 -3.72 21.39 12.32
C LYS A 341 -3.88 19.95 11.82
N LEU A 342 -5.03 19.36 12.06
CA LEU A 342 -5.36 17.98 11.73
C LEU A 342 -6.30 17.95 10.52
N GLU A 343 -5.80 18.40 9.37
CA GLU A 343 -6.59 18.60 8.14
C GLU A 343 -6.92 17.28 7.41
N GLY A 344 -6.23 16.18 7.72
CA GLY A 344 -6.39 14.91 6.99
C GLY A 344 -5.48 14.82 5.77
N CYS A 345 -5.84 13.98 4.80
CA CYS A 345 -5.09 13.87 3.55
C CYS A 345 -5.38 15.10 2.67
N PRO A 346 -4.36 15.82 2.18
CA PRO A 346 -4.59 16.98 1.29
C PRO A 346 -5.30 16.66 -0.03
N LEU A 347 -5.42 15.37 -0.37
CA LEU A 347 -6.09 14.88 -1.57
C LEU A 347 -7.49 14.32 -1.28
N ASP A 348 -7.96 14.37 -0.02
CA ASP A 348 -9.21 13.71 0.42
C ASP A 348 -9.25 12.22 0.02
N GLU A 349 -8.09 11.56 0.04
CA GLU A 349 -7.93 10.20 -0.46
C GLU A 349 -8.80 9.19 0.31
N LYS A 350 -9.36 8.22 -0.42
CA LYS A 350 -10.22 7.14 0.11
C LYS A 350 -9.43 6.07 0.87
N ILE A 351 -8.79 6.48 1.97
CA ILE A 351 -7.86 5.67 2.77
C ILE A 351 -8.54 4.45 3.39
N SER A 352 -9.74 4.60 3.94
CA SER A 352 -10.39 3.48 4.64
C SER A 352 -10.88 2.42 3.64
N GLU A 353 -11.30 2.84 2.46
CA GLU A 353 -11.72 2.00 1.35
C GLU A 353 -10.52 1.26 0.74
N MET A 354 -9.39 1.96 0.54
CA MET A 354 -8.10 1.34 0.19
C MET A 354 -7.74 0.25 1.20
N HIS A 355 -7.74 0.56 2.50
CA HIS A 355 -7.42 -0.43 3.55
C HIS A 355 -8.41 -1.61 3.55
N LEU A 356 -9.70 -1.38 3.30
CA LEU A 356 -10.70 -2.44 3.25
C LEU A 356 -10.39 -3.44 2.13
N LEU A 357 -10.12 -2.96 0.92
CA LEU A 357 -9.78 -3.83 -0.22
C LEU A 357 -8.45 -4.54 -0.01
N LYS A 358 -7.46 -3.83 0.55
CA LYS A 358 -6.18 -4.44 0.93
C LYS A 358 -6.35 -5.55 1.96
N ARG A 359 -7.22 -5.36 2.96
CA ARG A 359 -7.56 -6.37 3.97
C ARG A 359 -8.19 -7.62 3.34
N HIS A 360 -8.98 -7.46 2.28
CA HIS A 360 -9.53 -8.59 1.51
C HIS A 360 -8.50 -9.24 0.55
N GLY A 361 -7.25 -8.79 0.58
CA GLY A 361 -6.15 -9.29 -0.23
C GLY A 361 -6.10 -8.75 -1.67
N ASP A 362 -6.99 -7.84 -2.06
CA ASP A 362 -7.04 -7.32 -3.42
C ASP A 362 -6.25 -6.00 -3.57
N SER A 363 -4.95 -6.15 -3.90
CA SER A 363 -4.04 -5.00 -4.04
C SER A 363 -4.30 -4.17 -5.31
N ILE A 364 -4.79 -4.78 -6.41
CA ILE A 364 -5.13 -4.04 -7.63
C ILE A 364 -6.39 -3.21 -7.40
N ALA A 365 -7.41 -3.78 -6.76
CA ALA A 365 -8.62 -3.05 -6.38
C ALA A 365 -8.29 -1.89 -5.42
N SER A 366 -7.42 -2.15 -4.44
CA SER A 366 -6.91 -1.14 -3.52
C SER A 366 -6.21 0.01 -4.26
N LEU A 367 -5.28 -0.27 -5.17
CA LEU A 367 -4.57 0.74 -5.97
C LEU A 367 -5.52 1.49 -6.92
N ALA A 368 -6.56 0.82 -7.44
CA ALA A 368 -7.58 1.47 -8.25
C ALA A 368 -8.32 2.55 -7.46
N LEU A 369 -8.52 2.41 -6.15
CA LEU A 369 -9.09 3.49 -5.34
C LEU A 369 -8.09 4.61 -5.06
N VAL A 370 -6.84 4.28 -4.73
CA VAL A 370 -5.75 5.27 -4.53
C VAL A 370 -5.64 6.20 -5.74
N THR A 371 -5.61 5.63 -6.94
CA THR A 371 -5.40 6.38 -8.19
C THR A 371 -6.58 7.25 -8.62
N ILE A 372 -7.74 7.16 -7.97
CA ILE A 372 -8.85 8.11 -8.18
C ILE A 372 -8.44 9.50 -7.71
N ASP A 373 -7.87 9.57 -6.50
CA ASP A 373 -7.53 10.84 -5.83
C ASP A 373 -6.03 11.18 -5.99
N ASN A 374 -5.19 10.15 -6.09
CA ASN A 374 -3.73 10.26 -6.17
C ASN A 374 -3.12 9.39 -7.30
N PRO A 375 -3.30 9.74 -8.58
CA PRO A 375 -2.71 9.00 -9.70
C PRO A 375 -1.17 9.05 -9.74
N MET A 376 -0.55 9.91 -8.93
CA MET A 376 0.90 10.05 -8.79
C MET A 376 1.41 9.48 -7.46
N CYS A 377 0.73 8.47 -6.88
CA CYS A 377 1.01 7.94 -5.54
C CYS A 377 2.43 7.39 -5.35
N ALA A 378 3.14 7.06 -6.44
CA ALA A 378 4.58 6.76 -6.38
C ALA A 378 5.41 7.95 -5.84
N GLY A 379 4.91 9.18 -5.97
CA GLY A 379 5.50 10.41 -5.46
C GLY A 379 5.11 10.78 -4.02
N THR A 380 4.26 9.99 -3.35
CA THR A 380 3.77 10.21 -1.98
C THR A 380 4.09 9.00 -1.09
N GLY A 381 3.28 8.73 -0.06
CA GLY A 381 3.40 7.57 0.78
C GLY A 381 4.58 7.58 1.75
N HIS A 382 5.04 6.37 2.09
CA HIS A 382 6.06 6.11 3.10
C HIS A 382 7.30 6.97 2.88
N ARG A 383 7.72 7.66 3.95
CA ARG A 383 8.85 8.61 3.97
C ARG A 383 8.63 9.94 3.22
N ILE A 384 7.46 10.16 2.63
CA ILE A 384 7.10 11.42 1.96
C ILE A 384 6.02 12.18 2.71
N CYS A 385 4.82 11.61 2.87
CA CYS A 385 3.69 12.28 3.49
C CYS A 385 3.39 11.71 4.89
N ASN A 386 2.69 12.48 5.73
CA ASN A 386 2.23 12.02 7.04
C ASN A 386 0.98 12.74 7.59
N ASP A 387 0.28 13.56 6.79
CA ASP A 387 -0.86 14.35 7.29
C ASP A 387 -2.08 13.47 7.61
N CYS A 388 -2.30 12.41 6.83
CA CYS A 388 -3.31 11.40 7.12
C CYS A 388 -3.07 10.68 8.46
N MET A 389 -1.80 10.44 8.83
CA MET A 389 -1.44 9.90 10.14
C MET A 389 -1.79 10.87 11.27
N LYS A 390 -1.48 12.17 11.09
CA LYS A 390 -1.82 13.21 12.07
C LYS A 390 -3.34 13.32 12.25
N GLY A 391 -4.10 13.22 11.16
CA GLY A 391 -5.56 13.25 11.15
C GLY A 391 -6.25 11.97 11.62
N CYS A 392 -5.51 10.87 11.86
CA CYS A 392 -6.08 9.60 12.29
C CYS A 392 -6.90 9.74 13.59
N ILE A 393 -7.99 8.99 13.76
CA ILE A 393 -8.81 9.07 14.97
C ILE A 393 -8.03 8.70 16.26
N PHE A 394 -6.94 7.94 16.12
CA PHE A 394 -6.03 7.64 17.23
C PHE A 394 -5.16 8.86 17.57
N GLN A 395 -5.63 9.63 18.56
CA GLN A 395 -5.00 10.88 19.01
C GLN A 395 -4.30 10.77 20.37
N LYS A 396 -4.34 9.60 21.02
CA LYS A 396 -3.72 9.32 22.33
C LYS A 396 -2.69 8.20 22.28
N GLN A 397 -2.53 7.59 21.12
CA GLN A 397 -1.64 6.46 20.88
C GLN A 397 -1.14 6.54 19.45
N ASP A 398 -0.14 5.72 19.10
CA ASP A 398 0.42 5.67 17.75
C ASP A 398 -0.70 5.64 16.68
N PRO A 399 -0.71 6.57 15.72
CA PRO A 399 -1.67 6.54 14.64
C PRO A 399 -1.36 5.39 13.68
N VAL A 400 -2.35 5.02 12.85
CA VAL A 400 -2.12 4.09 11.75
C VAL A 400 -1.07 4.70 10.80
N ASN A 401 -0.05 3.93 10.44
CA ASN A 401 0.93 4.32 9.43
C ASN A 401 0.36 4.12 8.01
N ILE A 402 -0.60 4.98 7.66
CA ILE A 402 -1.28 4.98 6.36
C ILE A 402 -0.30 5.13 5.18
N PRO A 403 0.74 6.00 5.23
CA PRO A 403 1.70 6.11 4.13
C PRO A 403 2.44 4.80 3.83
N LEU A 404 2.73 3.98 4.86
CA LEU A 404 3.31 2.65 4.68
C LEU A 404 2.34 1.72 3.94
N ALA A 405 1.06 1.72 4.31
CA ALA A 405 0.04 0.90 3.66
C ALA A 405 -0.27 1.35 2.22
N GLU A 406 -0.26 2.65 1.93
CA GLU A 406 -0.39 3.21 0.56
C GLU A 406 0.79 2.73 -0.31
N THR A 407 2.03 2.92 0.16
CA THR A 407 3.21 2.47 -0.58
C THR A 407 3.25 0.96 -0.75
N ALA A 408 2.87 0.19 0.26
CA ALA A 408 2.78 -1.27 0.16
C ALA A 408 1.72 -1.73 -0.86
N THR A 409 0.59 -1.01 -0.95
CA THR A 409 -0.41 -1.26 -2.00
C THR A 409 0.17 -1.06 -3.39
N LEU A 410 0.89 0.05 -3.61
CA LEU A 410 1.57 0.30 -4.88
C LEU A 410 2.62 -0.77 -5.18
N THR A 411 3.52 -1.08 -4.23
CA THR A 411 4.61 -2.04 -4.46
C THR A 411 4.10 -3.45 -4.70
N ASP A 412 3.02 -3.87 -4.04
CA ASP A 412 2.43 -5.18 -4.27
C ASP A 412 1.93 -5.32 -5.72
N VAL A 413 1.33 -4.26 -6.28
CA VAL A 413 0.94 -4.26 -7.69
C VAL A 413 2.16 -4.19 -8.60
N LEU A 414 3.15 -3.34 -8.30
CA LEU A 414 4.37 -3.23 -9.12
C LEU A 414 5.14 -4.55 -9.21
N ASN A 415 5.08 -5.39 -8.17
CA ASN A 415 5.73 -6.70 -8.12
C ASN A 415 4.97 -7.80 -8.89
N LEU A 416 3.72 -7.56 -9.31
CA LEU A 416 3.02 -8.47 -10.23
C LEU A 416 3.60 -8.35 -11.64
N PRO A 417 3.50 -9.39 -12.48
CA PRO A 417 3.80 -9.24 -13.89
C PRO A 417 2.95 -8.11 -14.51
N TYR A 418 3.60 -7.24 -15.29
CA TYR A 418 3.00 -6.02 -15.85
C TYR A 418 2.50 -5.02 -14.80
N GLY A 419 2.97 -5.09 -13.55
CA GLY A 419 2.57 -4.21 -12.46
C GLY A 419 2.71 -2.72 -12.76
N PHE A 420 3.81 -2.32 -13.39
CA PHE A 420 3.98 -0.95 -13.89
C PHE A 420 2.92 -0.58 -14.93
N GLU A 421 2.58 -1.48 -15.85
CA GLU A 421 1.55 -1.20 -16.87
C GLU A 421 0.16 -1.07 -16.26
N ILE A 422 -0.15 -1.86 -15.22
CA ILE A 422 -1.40 -1.76 -14.47
C ILE A 422 -1.49 -0.39 -13.77
N TYR A 423 -0.46 -0.01 -13.02
CA TYR A 423 -0.41 1.32 -12.39
C TYR A 423 -0.52 2.43 -13.44
N SER A 424 0.25 2.31 -14.52
CA SER A 424 0.26 3.26 -15.63
C SER A 424 -1.10 3.42 -16.29
N LEU A 425 -1.80 2.31 -16.53
CA LEU A 425 -3.14 2.27 -17.07
C LEU A 425 -4.12 2.96 -16.12
N LEU A 426 -4.11 2.62 -14.83
CA LEU A 426 -4.99 3.21 -13.82
C LEU A 426 -4.89 4.74 -13.74
N THR A 427 -3.73 5.33 -14.06
CA THR A 427 -3.61 6.78 -14.13
C THR A 427 -4.43 7.42 -15.27
N ARG A 428 -4.65 6.72 -16.39
CA ARG A 428 -5.37 7.25 -17.58
C ARG A 428 -6.69 6.59 -17.89
N TRP A 429 -6.95 5.47 -17.25
CA TRP A 429 -8.11 4.64 -17.42
C TRP A 429 -8.43 4.03 -16.06
N ASN A 430 -9.42 4.59 -15.40
CA ASN A 430 -9.95 4.08 -14.17
C ASN A 430 -11.47 4.27 -14.23
N PRO A 431 -12.24 3.24 -14.63
CA PRO A 431 -13.68 3.36 -14.81
C PRO A 431 -14.46 3.65 -13.51
N LEU A 432 -13.78 3.72 -12.35
CA LEU A 432 -14.36 4.14 -11.08
C LEU A 432 -14.17 5.64 -10.81
N ASN A 433 -13.27 6.30 -11.55
CA ASN A 433 -13.07 7.74 -11.46
C ASN A 433 -14.23 8.48 -12.15
N ALA A 434 -15.26 8.87 -11.38
CA ALA A 434 -16.43 9.55 -11.93
C ALA A 434 -16.13 10.89 -12.62
N ARG A 435 -15.05 11.58 -12.23
CA ARG A 435 -14.68 12.85 -12.86
C ARG A 435 -14.08 12.62 -14.25
N ARG A 436 -13.24 11.60 -14.38
CA ARG A 436 -12.49 11.27 -15.60
C ARG A 436 -12.20 9.76 -15.69
N PRO A 437 -13.15 8.95 -16.16
CA PRO A 437 -12.98 7.49 -16.22
C PRO A 437 -11.87 7.04 -17.18
N TYR A 438 -11.61 7.84 -18.21
CA TYR A 438 -10.58 7.63 -19.22
C TYR A 438 -10.07 8.96 -19.77
N ALA A 439 -8.83 8.99 -20.25
CA ALA A 439 -8.23 10.16 -20.88
C ALA A 439 -8.98 10.58 -22.15
N LEU A 440 -9.09 11.90 -22.38
CA LEU A 440 -9.76 12.46 -23.54
C LEU A 440 -8.86 12.58 -24.78
N PRO A 441 -9.42 12.56 -26.00
CA PRO A 441 -8.69 12.89 -27.21
C PRO A 441 -8.12 14.31 -27.17
N TYR A 442 -7.07 14.55 -27.96
CA TYR A 442 -6.44 15.86 -28.05
C TYR A 442 -7.44 16.95 -28.48
N ASN A 443 -7.55 18.01 -27.69
CA ASN A 443 -8.55 19.07 -27.85
C ASN A 443 -8.07 20.25 -28.71
N GLY A 444 -6.84 20.21 -29.23
CA GLY A 444 -6.26 21.29 -30.04
C GLY A 444 -5.45 22.33 -29.25
N LYS A 445 -5.41 22.25 -27.92
CA LYS A 445 -4.75 23.22 -27.04
C LYS A 445 -3.47 22.68 -26.42
N ASN A 446 -2.44 23.54 -26.35
CA ASN A 446 -1.13 23.21 -25.79
C ASN A 446 -0.82 24.05 -24.55
N VAL A 447 -0.30 23.40 -23.51
CA VAL A 447 0.10 24.04 -22.25
C VAL A 447 1.58 23.85 -22.02
N LEU A 448 2.27 24.95 -21.72
CA LEU A 448 3.63 24.92 -21.18
C LEU A 448 3.55 24.78 -19.66
N VAL A 449 4.20 23.76 -19.10
CA VAL A 449 4.35 23.57 -17.65
C VAL A 449 5.80 23.87 -17.28
N VAL A 450 6.00 24.89 -16.43
CA VAL A 450 7.32 25.33 -15.99
C VAL A 450 7.63 24.74 -14.62
N GLY A 451 8.65 23.89 -14.55
CA GLY A 451 9.03 23.08 -13.40
C GLY A 451 8.40 21.70 -13.44
N LEU A 452 9.21 20.65 -13.30
CA LEU A 452 8.78 19.24 -13.34
C LEU A 452 8.99 18.53 -12.00
N GLY A 453 8.83 19.27 -10.90
CA GLY A 453 8.63 18.71 -9.55
C GLY A 453 7.21 18.20 -9.32
N PRO A 454 6.84 17.87 -8.05
CA PRO A 454 5.52 17.32 -7.71
C PRO A 454 4.32 18.04 -8.29
N ALA A 455 4.27 19.36 -8.16
CA ALA A 455 3.19 20.17 -8.75
C ALA A 455 3.16 20.06 -10.29
N GLY A 456 4.34 20.09 -10.93
CA GLY A 456 4.47 20.13 -12.39
C GLY A 456 4.11 18.82 -13.06
N TYR A 457 4.68 17.69 -12.62
CA TYR A 457 4.36 16.39 -13.21
C TYR A 457 2.90 16.00 -12.93
N THR A 458 2.35 16.38 -11.76
CA THR A 458 0.95 16.11 -11.41
C THR A 458 0.00 16.95 -12.26
N LEU A 459 0.31 18.23 -12.46
CA LEU A 459 -0.47 19.08 -13.36
C LEU A 459 -0.42 18.58 -14.81
N ALA A 460 0.77 18.20 -15.29
CA ALA A 460 0.94 17.62 -16.62
C ALA A 460 0.07 16.38 -16.80
N HIS A 461 0.04 15.49 -15.80
CA HIS A 461 -0.84 14.32 -15.79
C HIS A 461 -2.31 14.69 -16.01
N TYR A 462 -2.86 15.58 -15.18
CA TYR A 462 -4.27 15.98 -15.27
C TYR A 462 -4.59 16.67 -16.61
N LEU A 463 -3.71 17.55 -17.10
CA LEU A 463 -3.88 18.20 -18.40
C LEU A 463 -3.89 17.20 -19.56
N LEU A 464 -3.03 16.19 -19.54
CA LEU A 464 -3.00 15.14 -20.57
C LEU A 464 -4.30 14.32 -20.56
N ASN A 465 -4.84 14.00 -19.38
CA ASN A 465 -6.11 13.27 -19.26
C ASN A 465 -7.32 14.12 -19.72
N GLU A 466 -7.23 15.45 -19.65
CA GLU A 466 -8.22 16.38 -20.20
C GLU A 466 -8.01 16.67 -21.71
N GLY A 467 -7.06 16.01 -22.35
CA GLY A 467 -6.83 16.11 -23.80
C GLY A 467 -5.96 17.28 -24.23
N PHE A 468 -5.21 17.92 -23.33
CA PHE A 468 -4.25 18.95 -23.70
C PHE A 468 -2.92 18.34 -24.20
N GLY A 469 -2.25 19.05 -25.09
CA GLY A 469 -0.83 18.86 -25.35
C GLY A 469 -0.03 19.53 -24.25
N VAL A 470 1.02 18.88 -23.75
CA VAL A 470 1.81 19.41 -22.63
C VAL A 470 3.29 19.36 -22.97
N VAL A 471 3.95 20.51 -22.82
CA VAL A 471 5.41 20.60 -22.83
C VAL A 471 5.85 21.05 -21.44
N GLY A 472 6.57 20.18 -20.75
CA GLY A 472 7.24 20.48 -19.50
C GLY A 472 8.65 21.02 -19.75
N VAL A 473 9.01 22.09 -19.06
CA VAL A 473 10.38 22.62 -19.04
C VAL A 473 10.90 22.69 -17.62
N ASP A 474 12.17 22.33 -17.40
CA ASP A 474 12.84 22.50 -16.12
C ASP A 474 14.21 23.14 -16.29
N GLY A 475 14.64 23.92 -15.29
CA GLY A 475 15.94 24.58 -15.30
C GLY A 475 17.10 23.60 -15.11
N LEU A 476 16.86 22.45 -14.48
CA LEU A 476 17.83 21.36 -14.36
C LEU A 476 17.78 20.46 -15.59
N LYS A 477 18.90 19.80 -15.89
CA LYS A 477 18.95 18.79 -16.95
C LYS A 477 17.99 17.64 -16.59
N ILE A 478 17.23 17.17 -17.58
CA ILE A 478 16.40 15.98 -17.48
C ILE A 478 17.02 14.93 -18.39
N GLU A 479 17.40 13.79 -17.83
CA GLU A 479 17.92 12.68 -18.63
C GLU A 479 16.77 11.98 -19.37
N PRO A 480 16.95 11.68 -20.66
CA PRO A 480 15.96 10.93 -21.43
C PRO A 480 15.92 9.47 -20.95
N LEU A 481 14.72 8.90 -20.92
CA LEU A 481 14.55 7.45 -20.72
C LEU A 481 14.78 6.70 -22.05
N PRO A 482 15.15 5.41 -22.01
CA PRO A 482 15.31 4.59 -23.20
C PRO A 482 14.11 4.66 -24.18
N GLU A 483 14.38 4.74 -25.48
CA GLU A 483 13.34 4.89 -26.51
C GLU A 483 12.37 3.71 -26.54
N ASP A 484 12.89 2.48 -26.40
CA ASP A 484 12.07 1.26 -26.34
C ASP A 484 11.10 1.29 -25.14
N TRP A 485 11.48 1.87 -24.00
CA TRP A 485 10.59 2.02 -22.85
C TRP A 485 9.50 3.04 -23.11
N THR A 486 9.82 4.14 -23.77
CA THR A 486 8.89 5.27 -23.96
C THR A 486 8.04 5.16 -25.21
N GLY A 487 8.39 4.26 -26.15
CA GLY A 487 7.77 4.23 -27.49
C GLY A 487 8.14 5.49 -28.27
N GLU A 488 9.42 5.88 -28.24
CA GLU A 488 9.91 7.13 -28.83
C GLU A 488 9.14 8.38 -28.33
N ASN A 489 8.91 8.43 -27.01
CA ASN A 489 8.00 9.37 -26.35
C ASN A 489 6.55 9.28 -26.87
N GLY A 490 5.98 8.08 -26.86
CA GLY A 490 4.60 7.79 -27.24
C GLY A 490 4.28 7.99 -28.73
N LYS A 491 5.27 8.01 -29.61
CA LYS A 491 5.06 8.02 -31.07
C LYS A 491 4.75 6.63 -31.61
N SER A 492 5.26 5.60 -30.95
CA SER A 492 5.10 4.19 -31.29
C SER A 492 4.69 3.40 -30.05
N CYS A 493 4.31 2.12 -30.23
CA CYS A 493 3.95 1.26 -29.11
C CYS A 493 5.19 1.03 -28.23
N PRO A 494 5.16 1.39 -26.93
CA PRO A 494 6.30 1.15 -26.05
C PRO A 494 6.48 -0.35 -25.78
N LYS A 495 7.68 -0.76 -25.40
CA LYS A 495 7.92 -2.08 -24.81
C LYS A 495 7.15 -2.18 -23.47
N PRO A 496 6.30 -3.20 -23.26
CA PRO A 496 5.69 -3.42 -21.96
C PRO A 496 6.76 -3.77 -20.91
N ILE A 497 6.66 -3.18 -19.72
CA ILE A 497 7.49 -3.53 -18.57
C ILE A 497 6.82 -4.69 -17.86
N LYS A 498 7.38 -5.90 -18.00
CA LYS A 498 6.81 -7.09 -17.39
C LYS A 498 7.24 -7.21 -15.94
N HIS A 499 8.49 -6.90 -15.65
CA HIS A 499 9.06 -6.97 -14.30
C HIS A 499 9.60 -5.61 -13.90
N ILE A 500 9.36 -5.18 -12.66
CA ILE A 500 9.70 -3.82 -12.23
C ILE A 500 11.22 -3.61 -12.23
N GLU A 501 11.98 -4.67 -12.02
CA GLU A 501 13.44 -4.73 -12.06
C GLU A 501 14.02 -4.28 -13.41
N GLU A 502 13.22 -4.29 -14.48
CA GLU A 502 13.64 -3.77 -15.79
C GLU A 502 13.86 -2.25 -15.79
N ILE A 503 13.29 -1.52 -14.81
CA ILE A 503 13.32 -0.05 -14.75
C ILE A 503 13.77 0.48 -13.37
N THR A 504 14.32 -0.37 -12.51
CA THR A 504 14.83 0.00 -11.19
C THR A 504 16.31 -0.33 -11.06
N ASP A 505 17.06 0.56 -10.44
CA ASP A 505 18.47 0.38 -10.11
C ASP A 505 18.71 0.60 -8.60
N ASP A 506 19.82 0.09 -8.08
CA ASP A 506 20.33 0.49 -6.78
C ASP A 506 20.56 2.02 -6.75
N LEU A 507 20.16 2.69 -5.66
CA LEU A 507 20.15 4.17 -5.64
C LEU A 507 21.52 4.83 -5.79
N ASP A 508 22.61 4.14 -5.47
CA ASP A 508 23.98 4.60 -5.66
C ASP A 508 24.53 4.33 -7.08
N GLU A 509 23.86 3.48 -7.85
CA GLU A 509 24.19 3.17 -9.26
C GLU A 509 23.25 3.88 -10.24
N ARG A 510 22.05 4.25 -9.79
CA ARG A 510 21.03 4.94 -10.59
C ARG A 510 21.53 6.28 -11.13
N ILE A 511 21.36 6.49 -12.43
CA ILE A 511 21.59 7.79 -13.06
C ILE A 511 20.60 8.82 -12.51
N LEU A 512 21.12 9.94 -12.01
CA LEU A 512 20.30 11.08 -11.57
C LEU A 512 19.55 11.66 -12.78
N SER A 513 18.24 11.47 -12.83
CA SER A 513 17.41 11.88 -13.96
C SER A 513 17.18 13.39 -13.98
N GLY A 514 17.13 14.04 -12.82
CA GLY A 514 16.73 15.46 -12.70
C GLY A 514 15.23 15.70 -12.82
N PHE A 515 14.44 14.73 -13.34
CA PHE A 515 12.98 14.73 -13.25
C PHE A 515 12.53 14.61 -11.79
N GLY A 516 11.46 15.31 -11.40
CA GLY A 516 10.95 15.33 -10.02
C GLY A 516 11.47 16.48 -9.16
N GLY A 517 12.41 17.28 -9.66
CA GLY A 517 12.91 18.47 -8.98
C GLY A 517 13.41 18.14 -7.57
N VAL A 518 12.91 18.85 -6.55
CA VAL A 518 13.31 18.65 -5.14
C VAL A 518 13.14 17.21 -4.66
N SER A 519 12.23 16.43 -5.25
CA SER A 519 12.12 15.00 -4.92
C SER A 519 13.37 14.20 -5.31
N GLU A 520 14.02 14.55 -6.42
CA GLU A 520 15.23 13.86 -6.92
C GLU A 520 16.47 14.24 -6.09
N TYR A 521 16.68 15.54 -5.82
CA TYR A 521 17.92 16.03 -5.20
C TYR A 521 17.78 16.40 -3.71
N GLY A 522 16.58 16.64 -3.22
CA GLY A 522 16.32 17.10 -1.84
C GLY A 522 15.99 15.96 -0.87
N ILE A 523 15.54 14.81 -1.37
CA ILE A 523 15.14 13.67 -0.53
C ILE A 523 16.32 12.72 -0.34
N THR A 524 16.53 12.31 0.92
CA THR A 524 17.58 11.37 1.33
C THR A 524 17.34 9.96 0.79
N VAL A 525 18.34 9.09 0.84
CA VAL A 525 18.30 7.66 0.47
C VAL A 525 17.42 6.77 1.37
N ARG A 526 16.44 7.36 2.06
CA ARG A 526 15.39 6.68 2.81
C ARG A 526 14.11 6.52 1.99
N TRP A 527 14.04 7.16 0.82
CA TRP A 527 12.93 7.03 -0.11
C TRP A 527 13.48 6.54 -1.45
N ASP A 528 12.76 5.61 -2.07
CA ASP A 528 13.17 4.97 -3.30
C ASP A 528 12.93 5.89 -4.49
N LYS A 529 14.03 6.44 -5.03
CA LYS A 529 13.98 7.38 -6.16
C LYS A 529 13.66 6.70 -7.48
N ASN A 530 13.61 5.36 -7.55
CA ASN A 530 13.12 4.67 -8.73
C ASN A 530 11.65 5.02 -9.03
N PHE A 531 10.87 5.42 -8.02
CA PHE A 531 9.53 5.96 -8.24
C PHE A 531 9.50 7.19 -9.14
N LEU A 532 10.55 8.03 -9.15
CA LEU A 532 10.65 9.16 -10.08
C LEU A 532 10.89 8.69 -11.52
N THR A 533 11.64 7.61 -11.72
CA THR A 533 11.79 6.97 -13.04
C THR A 533 10.43 6.51 -13.55
N MET A 534 9.64 5.88 -12.68
CA MET A 534 8.28 5.43 -13.02
C MET A 534 7.38 6.61 -13.38
N LEU A 535 7.32 7.66 -12.55
CA LEU A 535 6.51 8.85 -12.83
C LEU A 535 6.91 9.56 -14.13
N GLN A 536 8.23 9.64 -14.41
CA GLN A 536 8.71 10.16 -15.69
C GLN A 536 8.21 9.30 -16.84
N LEU A 537 8.33 7.97 -16.71
CA LEU A 537 7.90 7.01 -17.73
C LEU A 537 6.39 7.05 -18.01
N LEU A 538 5.57 7.21 -16.96
CA LEU A 538 4.11 7.38 -17.07
C LEU A 538 3.74 8.53 -18.02
N LEU A 539 4.47 9.64 -17.94
CA LEU A 539 4.23 10.83 -18.74
C LEU A 539 4.89 10.76 -20.11
N THR A 540 6.14 10.32 -20.21
CA THR A 540 6.88 10.30 -21.48
C THR A 540 6.30 9.29 -22.47
N ARG A 541 5.61 8.24 -22.02
CA ARG A 541 4.81 7.36 -22.88
C ARG A 541 3.59 8.01 -23.51
N ARG A 542 3.18 9.20 -23.06
CA ARG A 542 2.04 9.91 -23.63
C ARG A 542 2.48 10.63 -24.90
N LYS A 543 1.83 10.31 -26.02
CA LYS A 543 2.06 10.89 -27.36
C LYS A 543 2.15 12.42 -27.39
N ARG A 544 1.45 13.09 -26.46
CA ARG A 544 1.30 14.56 -26.39
C ARG A 544 2.05 15.21 -25.22
N PHE A 545 2.95 14.49 -24.55
CA PHE A 545 3.80 15.04 -23.51
C PHE A 545 5.26 15.12 -23.97
N ARG A 546 5.94 16.25 -23.72
CA ARG A 546 7.40 16.36 -23.88
C ARG A 546 8.01 17.02 -22.66
N ALA A 547 9.18 16.58 -22.23
CA ALA A 547 9.93 17.19 -21.15
C ALA A 547 11.29 17.66 -21.67
N TYR A 548 11.67 18.89 -21.34
CA TYR A 548 12.96 19.48 -21.68
C TYR A 548 13.64 20.04 -20.43
N GLY A 549 14.83 19.54 -20.14
CA GLY A 549 15.67 20.06 -19.06
C GLY A 549 16.67 21.11 -19.56
N GLY A 550 17.28 21.84 -18.62
CA GLY A 550 18.25 22.90 -18.91
C GLY A 550 17.62 24.18 -19.47
N VAL A 551 16.30 24.33 -19.36
CA VAL A 551 15.54 25.46 -19.90
C VAL A 551 15.10 26.35 -18.74
N ARG A 552 15.69 27.55 -18.64
CA ARG A 552 15.34 28.54 -17.63
C ARG A 552 14.25 29.47 -18.17
N PHE A 553 13.04 29.30 -17.67
CA PHE A 553 11.93 30.18 -17.99
C PHE A 553 12.15 31.60 -17.45
N GLY A 554 11.96 32.61 -18.30
CA GLY A 554 12.32 34.00 -18.03
C GLY A 554 13.81 34.32 -18.27
N GLY A 555 14.61 33.35 -18.72
CA GLY A 555 16.01 33.51 -19.08
C GLY A 555 16.28 33.03 -20.51
N THR A 556 16.53 31.72 -20.68
CA THR A 556 16.80 31.11 -22.00
C THR A 556 15.54 30.94 -22.84
N PHE A 557 14.37 30.93 -22.21
CA PHE A 557 13.07 30.80 -22.86
C PHE A 557 12.11 31.78 -22.20
N THR A 558 11.59 32.73 -22.95
CA THR A 558 10.76 33.84 -22.45
C THR A 558 9.26 33.56 -22.57
N ILE A 559 8.44 34.45 -22.00
CA ILE A 559 6.98 34.37 -22.14
C ILE A 559 6.59 34.60 -23.60
N GLU A 560 7.24 35.55 -24.27
CA GLU A 560 7.03 35.90 -25.67
C GLU A 560 7.36 34.72 -26.60
N ASP A 561 8.46 34.01 -26.34
CA ASP A 561 8.83 32.80 -27.08
C ASP A 561 7.76 31.70 -26.94
N ALA A 562 7.22 31.52 -25.74
CA ALA A 562 6.17 30.53 -25.50
C ALA A 562 4.91 30.84 -26.32
N TRP A 563 4.47 32.10 -26.38
CA TRP A 563 3.35 32.49 -27.23
C TRP A 563 3.68 32.34 -28.72
N ALA A 564 4.90 32.68 -29.15
CA ALA A 564 5.35 32.51 -30.52
C ALA A 564 5.41 31.02 -30.96
N PHE A 565 5.70 30.10 -30.04
CA PHE A 565 5.67 28.65 -30.27
C PHE A 565 4.25 28.06 -30.27
N GLY A 566 3.23 28.88 -30.00
CA GLY A 566 1.83 28.47 -30.09
C GLY A 566 1.29 27.77 -28.85
N PHE A 567 1.88 28.00 -27.68
CA PHE A 567 1.24 27.60 -26.41
C PHE A 567 0.00 28.46 -26.15
N ASP A 568 -1.07 27.85 -25.66
CA ASP A 568 -2.29 28.55 -25.28
C ASP A 568 -2.27 28.99 -23.82
N HIS A 569 -1.52 28.28 -22.97
CA HIS A 569 -1.37 28.57 -21.55
C HIS A 569 0.04 28.28 -21.05
N ILE A 570 0.45 29.02 -20.01
CA ILE A 570 1.67 28.79 -19.26
C ILE A 570 1.29 28.55 -17.80
N ALA A 571 1.63 27.39 -17.28
CA ALA A 571 1.48 27.04 -15.88
C ALA A 571 2.84 27.09 -15.18
N ILE A 572 2.98 27.98 -14.20
CA ILE A 572 4.21 28.11 -13.41
C ILE A 572 4.09 27.19 -12.20
N ALA A 573 4.73 26.03 -12.29
CA ALA A 573 4.82 25.01 -11.24
C ALA A 573 6.23 24.96 -10.60
N THR A 574 6.96 26.08 -10.67
CA THR A 574 8.26 26.21 -10.00
C THR A 574 8.03 26.28 -8.49
N GLY A 575 8.72 25.42 -7.73
CA GLY A 575 8.59 25.37 -6.27
C GLY A 575 8.70 26.75 -5.63
N ALA A 576 7.65 27.15 -4.91
CA ALA A 576 7.54 28.45 -4.26
C ALA A 576 8.33 28.45 -2.95
N GLY A 577 9.64 28.66 -3.06
CA GLY A 577 10.48 28.99 -1.91
C GLY A 577 11.47 30.04 -2.31
N ARG A 578 11.27 31.29 -1.87
CA ARG A 578 12.42 32.19 -1.70
C ARG A 578 13.37 31.41 -0.78
N PRO A 579 14.64 31.18 -1.15
CA PRO A 579 15.55 30.47 -0.26
C PRO A 579 15.48 31.14 1.11
N THR A 580 15.52 30.34 2.18
CA THR A 580 15.63 30.89 3.53
C THR A 580 17.00 31.55 3.62
N ILE A 581 17.06 32.83 3.23
CA ILE A 581 18.28 33.62 3.29
C ILE A 581 18.50 33.87 4.78
N VAL A 582 19.45 33.15 5.36
CA VAL A 582 20.00 33.52 6.67
C VAL A 582 20.47 34.96 6.53
N LYS A 583 19.94 35.87 7.36
CA LYS A 583 20.34 37.29 7.39
C LYS A 583 21.82 37.37 7.79
N MET A 584 22.70 37.24 6.82
CA MET A 584 24.12 37.52 6.97
C MET A 584 24.36 38.97 6.58
N LYS A 585 25.25 39.64 7.30
CA LYS A 585 25.52 41.09 7.17
C LYS A 585 26.02 41.51 5.76
N ASN A 586 26.37 40.54 4.90
CA ASN A 586 27.00 40.72 3.59
C ASN A 586 26.28 39.97 2.44
N ASN A 587 24.99 39.66 2.56
CA ASN A 587 24.20 39.12 1.43
C ASN A 587 23.45 40.22 0.69
#